data_AF-A0A7L4Q0A2-F1
#
_entry.id   AF-A0A7L4Q0A2-F1
#
_cell.length_a   1.000
_cell.length_b   1.000
_cell.length_c   1.000
_cell.angle_alpha   90.00
_cell.angle_beta   90.00
_cell.angle_gamma   90.00
#
_symmetry.space_group_name_H-M   'P 1'
#
loop_
_entity.id
_entity.type
_entity.pdbx_description
1 polymer ?
#
loop_
_entity_poly.entity_id
_entity_poly.type
_entity_poly.pdbx_seq_one_letter_code
_entity_poly.pdbx_strand_id
1 'polypeptide(L)'
;IASISFQPADLVRPLADEVMEETPYTMMIVQPDGVTLYDPDPGEIGRNTLTDPMYAEFPEIQEIARRAAGNWSGSGTYRFAATGNATIVQKEAFWTTTGIHGTEWRLYITRTI
;
A
#
# COMPACT_ATOMS: atom_id res chain seq x y z
N ILE A 1 -18.89 23.84 12.11
CA ILE A 1 -17.87 22.81 11.85
C ILE A 1 -18.06 22.38 10.41
N ALA A 2 -17.07 22.59 9.54
CA ALA A 2 -17.13 22.08 8.16
C ALA A 2 -16.51 20.68 8.15
N SER A 3 -17.20 19.72 7.52
CA SER A 3 -16.67 18.38 7.27
C SER A 3 -16.33 18.28 5.79
N ILE A 4 -15.14 17.77 5.47
CA ILE A 4 -14.73 17.46 4.10
C ILE A 4 -14.68 15.94 3.94
N SER A 5 -15.25 15.44 2.86
CA SER A 5 -15.13 14.03 2.44
C SER A 5 -14.40 13.99 1.11
N PHE A 6 -13.45 13.09 0.98
CA PHE A 6 -12.70 12.86 -0.26
C PHE A 6 -12.39 11.37 -0.36
N GLN A 7 -12.19 10.89 -1.58
CA GLN A 7 -11.62 9.56 -1.80
C GLN A 7 -10.09 9.69 -1.65
N PRO A 8 -9.44 8.96 -0.72
CA PRO A 8 -8.00 9.05 -0.54
C PRO A 8 -7.21 8.78 -1.82
N ALA A 9 -7.67 7.82 -2.64
CA ALA A 9 -7.06 7.52 -3.92
C ALA A 9 -7.01 8.73 -4.88
N ASP A 10 -8.09 9.53 -4.95
CA ASP A 10 -8.15 10.70 -5.83
C ASP A 10 -7.24 11.84 -5.34
N LEU A 11 -7.02 11.93 -4.01
CA LEU A 11 -6.07 12.87 -3.41
C LEU A 11 -4.61 12.46 -3.69
N VAL A 12 -4.30 11.17 -3.58
CA VAL A 12 -2.93 10.65 -3.64
C VAL A 12 -2.45 10.46 -5.07
N ARG A 13 -3.30 9.99 -5.98
CA ARG A 13 -2.92 9.62 -7.35
C ARG A 13 -2.10 10.67 -8.10
N PRO A 14 -2.51 11.96 -8.22
CA PRO A 14 -1.73 12.91 -9.00
C PRO A 14 -0.31 13.12 -8.46
N LEU A 15 -0.13 13.08 -7.13
CA LEU A 15 1.17 13.19 -6.49
C LEU A 15 2.01 11.91 -6.66
N ALA A 16 1.35 10.76 -6.57
CA ALA A 16 1.98 9.46 -6.75
C ALA A 16 2.50 9.30 -8.19
N ASP A 17 1.66 9.62 -9.18
CA ASP A 17 1.99 9.53 -10.59
C ASP A 17 3.18 10.43 -10.90
N GLU A 18 3.16 11.69 -10.46
CA GLU A 18 4.26 12.66 -10.66
C GLU A 18 5.58 12.19 -10.04
N VAL A 19 5.58 11.69 -8.79
CA VAL A 19 6.82 11.31 -8.11
C VAL A 19 7.37 9.97 -8.60
N MET A 20 6.51 9.07 -9.11
CA MET A 20 6.91 7.73 -9.51
C MET A 20 7.20 7.58 -11.01
N GLU A 21 6.75 8.50 -11.87
CA GLU A 21 6.78 8.42 -13.34
C GLU A 21 8.12 7.93 -13.92
N GLU A 22 9.25 8.45 -13.43
CA GLU A 22 10.58 8.13 -13.96
C GLU A 22 11.38 7.17 -13.06
N THR A 23 10.69 6.37 -12.24
CA THR A 23 11.33 5.47 -11.28
C THR A 23 10.86 4.02 -11.43
N PRO A 24 11.67 3.02 -11.03
CA PRO A 24 11.23 1.63 -10.97
C PRO A 24 10.38 1.33 -9.71
N TYR A 25 9.99 2.35 -8.96
CA TYR A 25 9.25 2.21 -7.71
C TYR A 25 7.76 2.42 -7.92
N THR A 26 6.98 1.86 -7.01
CA THR A 26 5.55 2.13 -6.88
C THR A 26 5.25 2.56 -5.46
N MET A 27 4.15 3.29 -5.29
CA MET A 27 3.67 3.72 -3.98
C MET A 27 2.31 3.11 -3.69
N MET A 28 2.09 2.69 -2.45
CA MET A 28 0.77 2.30 -1.94
C MET A 28 0.55 2.93 -0.57
N ILE A 29 -0.70 3.28 -0.27
CA ILE A 29 -1.10 3.85 1.01
C ILE A 29 -2.10 2.88 1.66
N VAL A 30 -1.83 2.46 2.89
CA VAL A 30 -2.63 1.47 3.61
C VAL A 30 -2.94 1.99 5.01
N GLN A 31 -4.17 1.78 5.50
CA GLN A 31 -4.51 2.02 6.89
C GLN A 31 -3.79 1.04 7.83
N PRO A 32 -3.54 1.40 9.10
CA PRO A 32 -2.95 0.48 10.08
C PRO A 32 -3.73 -0.83 10.28
N ASP A 33 -5.03 -0.84 10.00
CA ASP A 33 -5.90 -2.02 10.06
C ASP A 33 -5.92 -2.84 8.75
N GLY A 34 -5.08 -2.48 7.77
CA GLY A 34 -4.82 -3.25 6.57
C GLY A 34 -5.61 -2.84 5.32
N VAL A 35 -6.52 -1.86 5.42
CA VAL A 35 -7.31 -1.38 4.26
C VAL A 35 -6.46 -0.53 3.32
N THR A 36 -6.36 -0.92 2.05
CA THR A 36 -5.64 -0.18 1.02
C THR A 36 -6.43 1.07 0.60
N LEU A 37 -5.85 2.25 0.82
CA LEU A 37 -6.43 3.55 0.46
C LEU A 37 -6.05 4.00 -0.95
N TYR A 38 -4.86 3.61 -1.40
CA TYR A 38 -4.35 3.89 -2.74
C TYR A 38 -3.38 2.79 -3.15
N ASP A 39 -3.49 2.35 -4.40
CA ASP A 39 -2.56 1.46 -5.09
C ASP A 39 -2.59 1.80 -6.59
N PRO A 40 -1.48 1.67 -7.34
CA PRO A 40 -1.46 1.81 -8.79
C PRO A 40 -2.34 0.78 -9.52
N ASP A 41 -2.62 -0.39 -8.92
CA ASP A 41 -3.66 -1.30 -9.36
C ASP A 41 -5.00 -0.92 -8.69
N PRO A 42 -5.97 -0.35 -9.43
CA PRO A 42 -7.26 0.04 -8.85
C PRO A 42 -8.05 -1.14 -8.25
N GLY A 43 -7.74 -2.38 -8.66
CA GLY A 43 -8.34 -3.59 -8.11
C GLY A 43 -7.94 -3.90 -6.67
N GLU A 44 -6.86 -3.30 -6.16
CA GLU A 44 -6.41 -3.45 -4.77
C GLU A 44 -7.00 -2.39 -3.83
N ILE A 45 -7.49 -1.27 -4.36
CA ILE A 45 -8.07 -0.19 -3.55
C ILE A 45 -9.32 -0.69 -2.81
N GLY A 46 -9.37 -0.44 -1.51
CA GLY A 46 -10.45 -0.84 -0.61
C GLY A 46 -10.37 -2.27 -0.09
N ARG A 47 -9.43 -3.09 -0.58
CA ARG A 47 -9.19 -4.43 -0.03
C ARG A 47 -8.43 -4.36 1.28
N ASN A 48 -8.61 -5.37 2.11
CA ASN A 48 -7.89 -5.49 3.38
C ASN A 48 -6.82 -6.58 3.28
N THR A 49 -5.55 -6.18 3.40
CA THR A 49 -4.37 -7.07 3.30
C THR A 49 -4.32 -8.17 4.35
N LEU A 50 -5.01 -8.00 5.48
CA LEU A 50 -5.07 -8.98 6.57
C LEU A 50 -6.21 -10.00 6.39
N THR A 51 -7.29 -9.63 5.72
CA THR A 51 -8.54 -10.44 5.73
C THR A 51 -9.07 -10.82 4.35
N ASP A 52 -8.67 -10.14 3.28
CA ASP A 52 -9.12 -10.46 1.93
C ASP A 52 -8.53 -11.82 1.47
N PRO A 53 -9.36 -12.79 1.05
CA PRO A 53 -8.89 -14.11 0.60
C PRO A 53 -7.89 -14.06 -0.55
N MET A 54 -7.85 -12.98 -1.32
CA MET A 54 -6.86 -12.77 -2.40
C MET A 54 -5.42 -12.90 -1.91
N TYR A 55 -5.15 -12.54 -0.64
CA TYR A 55 -3.80 -12.58 -0.06
C TYR A 55 -3.49 -13.89 0.67
N ALA A 56 -4.42 -14.85 0.73
CA ALA A 56 -4.28 -16.06 1.53
C ALA A 56 -3.09 -16.95 1.11
N GLU A 57 -2.73 -16.94 -0.18
CA GLU A 57 -1.57 -17.69 -0.71
C GLU A 57 -0.24 -16.94 -0.55
N PHE A 58 -0.26 -15.73 0.01
CA PHE A 58 0.90 -14.84 0.16
C PHE A 58 1.09 -14.43 1.63
N PRO A 59 1.46 -15.38 2.51
CA PRO A 59 1.58 -15.13 3.96
C PRO A 59 2.61 -14.05 4.29
N GLU A 60 3.58 -13.79 3.40
CA GLU A 60 4.56 -12.72 3.58
C GLU A 60 3.89 -11.33 3.58
N ILE A 61 2.80 -11.14 2.81
CA ILE A 61 2.03 -9.89 2.79
C ILE A 61 1.34 -9.66 4.13
N GLN A 62 0.67 -10.70 4.65
CA GLN A 62 -0.02 -10.61 5.95
C GLN A 62 0.97 -10.37 7.10
N GLU A 63 2.16 -10.95 7.03
CA GLU A 63 3.22 -10.67 8.00
C GLU A 63 3.72 -9.23 7.94
N ILE A 64 3.96 -8.71 6.73
CA ILE A 64 4.34 -7.29 6.55
C ILE A 64 3.23 -6.38 7.08
N ALA A 65 1.96 -6.63 6.74
CA ALA A 65 0.83 -5.83 7.18
C ALA A 65 0.68 -5.82 8.72
N ARG A 66 0.84 -6.98 9.38
CA ARG A 66 0.82 -7.06 10.86
C ARG A 66 1.95 -6.26 11.51
N ARG A 67 3.16 -6.33 10.96
CA ARG A 67 4.29 -5.52 11.47
C ARG A 67 4.06 -4.04 11.23
N ALA A 68 3.53 -3.66 10.07
CA ALA A 68 3.22 -2.27 9.77
C ALA A 68 2.11 -1.73 10.68
N ALA A 69 1.14 -2.55 11.10
CA ALA A 69 0.11 -2.11 12.06
C ALA A 69 0.74 -1.58 13.37
N GLY A 70 1.76 -2.27 13.90
CA GLY A 70 2.41 -1.92 15.17
C GLY A 70 3.67 -1.05 15.07
N ASN A 71 4.32 -0.97 13.90
CA ASN A 71 5.61 -0.31 13.74
C ASN A 71 5.51 0.91 12.82
N TRP A 72 6.09 2.04 13.27
CA TRP A 72 6.08 3.31 12.53
C TRP A 72 6.71 3.20 11.14
N SER A 73 7.76 2.41 11.00
CA SER A 73 8.48 2.15 9.76
C SER A 73 9.06 0.75 9.74
N GLY A 74 9.49 0.30 8.56
CA GLY A 74 10.19 -0.96 8.39
C GLY A 74 10.32 -1.37 6.93
N SER A 75 10.72 -2.62 6.71
CA SER A 75 10.85 -3.19 5.37
C SER A 75 10.58 -4.69 5.35
N GLY A 76 10.30 -5.24 4.18
CA GLY A 76 10.12 -6.67 3.97
C GLY A 76 10.09 -7.02 2.49
N THR A 77 10.21 -8.32 2.20
CA THR A 77 10.09 -8.86 0.85
C THR A 77 8.90 -9.80 0.79
N TYR A 78 8.20 -9.81 -0.34
CA TYR A 78 7.03 -10.64 -0.57
C TYR A 78 6.92 -11.01 -2.04
N ARG A 79 6.05 -11.96 -2.36
CA ARG A 79 5.69 -12.29 -3.74
C ARG A 79 4.26 -11.86 -3.96
N PHE A 80 3.98 -11.25 -5.12
CA PHE A 80 2.62 -10.93 -5.53
C PHE A 80 2.56 -10.66 -7.03
N ALA A 81 1.34 -10.49 -7.55
CA ALA A 81 1.10 -10.07 -8.92
C ALA A 81 1.87 -8.78 -9.25
N ALA A 82 2.50 -8.74 -10.42
CA ALA A 82 3.06 -7.52 -10.99
C ALA A 82 1.92 -6.53 -11.27
N THR A 83 2.16 -5.24 -11.07
CA THR A 83 1.14 -4.20 -11.29
C THR A 83 0.59 -4.30 -12.71
N GLY A 84 -0.74 -4.47 -12.84
CA GLY A 84 -1.44 -4.55 -14.13
C GLY A 84 -1.41 -5.92 -14.82
N ASN A 85 -0.85 -6.99 -14.24
CA ASN A 85 -0.98 -8.35 -14.78
C ASN A 85 -0.86 -9.47 -13.71
N ALA A 86 -1.22 -10.70 -14.08
CA ALA A 86 -1.27 -11.83 -13.14
C ALA A 86 0.08 -12.54 -12.87
N THR A 87 1.20 -12.04 -13.40
CA THR A 87 2.51 -12.67 -13.20
C THR A 87 3.00 -12.45 -11.78
N ILE A 88 3.31 -13.53 -11.04
CA ILE A 88 3.86 -13.45 -9.70
C ILE A 88 5.35 -13.09 -9.76
N VAL A 89 5.73 -11.98 -9.11
CA VAL A 89 7.10 -11.48 -9.02
C VAL A 89 7.51 -11.29 -7.56
N GLN A 90 8.82 -11.25 -7.29
CA GLN A 90 9.33 -10.88 -5.97
C GLN A 90 9.40 -9.35 -5.86
N LYS A 91 8.91 -8.81 -4.75
CA LYS A 91 8.91 -7.38 -4.45
C LYS A 91 9.62 -7.13 -3.14
N GLU A 92 10.31 -6.00 -3.07
CA GLU A 92 10.83 -5.42 -1.83
C GLU A 92 9.97 -4.19 -1.48
N ALA A 93 9.52 -4.10 -0.23
CA ALA A 93 8.74 -3.00 0.29
C ALA A 93 9.44 -2.34 1.48
N PHE A 94 9.35 -1.01 1.52
CA PHE A 94 9.72 -0.17 2.65
C PHE A 94 8.49 0.63 3.05
N TRP A 95 8.21 0.77 4.34
CA TRP A 95 7.14 1.66 4.80
C TRP A 95 7.61 2.65 5.83
N THR A 96 6.90 3.77 5.86
CA THR A 96 6.89 4.74 6.95
C THR A 96 5.44 5.11 7.27
N THR A 97 5.23 5.91 8.30
CA THR A 97 3.91 6.41 8.69
C THR A 97 3.79 7.89 8.37
N THR A 98 2.70 8.26 7.70
CA THR A 98 2.26 9.65 7.47
C THR A 98 0.84 9.81 8.01
N GLY A 99 0.32 11.03 8.04
CA GLY A 99 -1.02 11.24 8.56
C GLY A 99 -1.45 12.69 8.61
N ILE A 100 -2.76 12.90 8.77
CA ILE A 100 -3.37 14.23 8.93
C ILE A 100 -4.32 14.16 10.13
N HIS A 101 -4.23 15.13 11.03
CA HIS A 101 -5.13 15.28 12.19
C HIS A 101 -5.27 14.04 13.08
N GLY A 102 -4.18 13.30 13.30
CA GLY A 102 -4.18 12.10 14.15
C GLY A 102 -4.63 10.81 13.46
N THR A 103 -5.04 10.89 12.20
CA THR A 103 -5.24 9.70 11.36
C THR A 103 -3.89 9.26 10.80
N GLU A 104 -3.45 8.05 11.13
CA GLU A 104 -2.23 7.46 10.59
C GLU A 104 -2.50 6.63 9.34
N TRP A 105 -1.61 6.75 8.36
CA TRP A 105 -1.54 5.91 7.16
C TRP A 105 -0.12 5.37 7.00
N ARG A 106 0.01 4.14 6.52
CA ARG A 106 1.27 3.51 6.14
C ARG A 106 1.53 3.83 4.68
N LEU A 107 2.59 4.58 4.43
CA LEU A 107 3.10 4.87 3.09
C LEU A 107 4.17 3.84 2.77
N TYR A 108 3.91 3.03 1.75
CA TYR A 108 4.85 2.05 1.25
C TYR A 108 5.45 2.50 -0.07
N ILE A 109 6.74 2.22 -0.24
CA ILE A 109 7.45 2.26 -1.51
C ILE A 109 7.88 0.83 -1.83
N THR A 110 7.57 0.36 -3.04
CA THR A 110 7.92 -1.00 -3.47
C THR A 110 8.66 -1.01 -4.80
N ARG A 111 9.51 -2.02 -5.00
CA ARG A 111 10.13 -2.33 -6.29
C ARG A 111 10.14 -3.84 -6.53
N THR A 112 10.10 -4.23 -7.79
CA THR A 112 10.38 -5.63 -8.20
C THR A 112 11.86 -5.90 -8.10
N ILE A 113 12.24 -7.10 -7.62
CA ILE A 113 13.63 -7.57 -7.48
C ILE A 113 13.83 -8.94 -8.12
#